data_AF-A0A2K1R8A2-F1
#
_entry.id   AF-A0A2K1R8A2-F1
#
_cell.length_a   1.000
_cell.length_b   1.000
_cell.length_c   1.000
_cell.angle_alpha   90.00
_cell.angle_beta   90.00
_cell.angle_gamma   90.00
#
_symmetry.space_group_name_H-M   'P 1'
#
loop_
_entity.id
_entity.type
_entity.pdbx_description
1 polymer ?
#
loop_
_entity_poly.entity_id
_entity_poly.type
_entity_poly.pdbx_seq_one_letter_code
_entity_poly.pdbx_strand_id
1 'polypeptide(L)'
;MGSMTIFRLIFLVMFLGWLMLWVMLPTKVYKNAWTPKLNGKLNSTYFEGQGCFLTILSYPDNYLKSLCCECVLFHSSDCVVTSNRLSFLRRPALVVAPMGIVTAMELAFVAMFIALLIWSLANYLYVSFGHLHMHKQGEKVWQAKFRSVSLRLGYIGNICWAFLFFPVTRGSSILPLVGLTSESSIKYHIWLGHLSMILFAAHTVGFIIYWAMTNQMALMLEWSKTYVSNVAGEIATVLALAMWVTSSYRIRRKMFEVFFYTHQLYILYVVFYVLHVGAAYFCMILPGIFLFIVDRYLRFLQSQRRARLDSARLLPCGSIELTFSKSPGLYYNPTSILFVNVPSISKLQWHPFTITSSCNLEQDKLSVVVKRLGSWSQKLYRQISSSVDRLEVSVEGPYGPTSSHFLRHELLVLVSGGSGITPFISIIREIIVESTKQNCQVPR
;
A
#
# COMPACT_ATOMS: atom_id res chain seq x y z
N MET A 1 -5.43 -32.94 7.35
CA MET A 1 -5.51 -31.52 6.93
C MET A 1 -4.38 -31.27 5.95
N GLY A 2 -4.66 -30.72 4.77
CA GLY A 2 -3.62 -30.41 3.78
C GLY A 2 -2.63 -29.38 4.33
N SER A 3 -1.37 -29.45 3.91
CA SER A 3 -0.27 -28.57 4.33
C SER A 3 -0.66 -27.08 4.24
N MET A 4 -1.33 -26.65 3.16
CA MET A 4 -1.80 -25.27 3.00
C MET A 4 -2.83 -24.81 4.04
N THR A 5 -3.71 -25.69 4.52
CA THR A 5 -4.71 -25.33 5.53
C THR A 5 -4.03 -25.03 6.87
N ILE A 6 -2.98 -25.76 7.20
CA ILE A 6 -2.17 -25.55 8.40
C ILE A 6 -1.43 -24.21 8.28
N PHE A 7 -0.79 -23.92 7.15
CA PHE A 7 -0.13 -22.63 6.92
C PHE A 7 -1.09 -21.44 7.01
N ARG A 8 -2.29 -21.53 6.44
CA ARG A 8 -3.32 -20.48 6.54
C ARG A 8 -3.79 -20.28 7.98
N LEU A 9 -3.93 -21.36 8.76
CA LEU A 9 -4.31 -21.28 10.16
C LEU A 9 -3.21 -20.60 10.99
N ILE A 10 -1.94 -20.97 10.78
CA ILE A 10 -0.79 -20.35 11.43
C ILE A 10 -0.75 -18.86 11.11
N PHE A 11 -0.88 -18.49 9.83
CA PHE A 11 -0.92 -17.10 9.38
C PHE A 11 -2.04 -16.33 10.11
N LEU A 12 -3.26 -16.90 10.15
CA LEU A 12 -4.41 -16.25 10.78
C LEU A 12 -4.18 -16.03 12.28
N VAL A 13 -3.68 -17.04 12.99
CA VAL A 13 -3.39 -16.96 14.43
C VAL A 13 -2.34 -15.88 14.70
N MET A 14 -1.27 -15.84 13.91
CA MET A 14 -0.22 -14.82 14.03
C MET A 14 -0.74 -13.41 13.74
N PHE A 15 -1.54 -13.25 12.70
CA PHE A 15 -2.15 -11.96 12.35
C PHE A 15 -3.11 -11.47 13.43
N LEU A 16 -3.95 -12.36 13.98
CA LEU A 16 -4.85 -12.03 15.09
C LEU A 16 -4.06 -11.68 16.37
N GLY A 17 -2.96 -12.40 16.65
CA GLY A 17 -2.05 -12.07 17.74
C GLY A 17 -1.41 -10.70 17.57
N TRP A 18 -1.00 -10.35 16.36
CA TRP A 18 -0.48 -9.02 16.04
C TRP A 18 -1.53 -7.91 16.17
N LEU A 19 -2.77 -8.13 15.75
CA LEU A 19 -3.88 -7.19 15.98
C LEU A 19 -4.21 -7.02 17.47
N MET A 20 -4.16 -8.10 18.26
CA MET A 20 -4.35 -8.04 19.71
C MET A 20 -3.31 -7.11 20.36
N LEU A 21 -2.06 -7.13 19.89
CA LEU A 21 -1.02 -6.24 20.39
C LEU A 21 -1.40 -4.77 20.18
N TRP A 22 -1.94 -4.40 19.02
CA TRP A 22 -2.42 -3.03 18.76
C TRP A 22 -3.57 -2.61 19.68
N VAL A 23 -4.50 -3.53 19.99
CA VAL A 23 -5.62 -3.27 20.91
C VAL A 23 -5.13 -3.09 22.36
N MET A 24 -4.12 -3.86 22.76
CA MET A 24 -3.59 -3.85 24.13
C MET A 24 -2.60 -2.71 24.38
N LEU A 25 -1.82 -2.29 23.38
CA LEU A 25 -0.78 -1.25 23.46
C LEU A 25 -1.20 0.02 24.23
N PRO A 26 -2.39 0.62 24.00
CA PRO A 26 -2.80 1.85 24.68
C PRO A 26 -3.29 1.64 26.13
N THR A 27 -3.46 0.39 26.57
CA THR A 27 -4.11 0.07 27.86
C THR A 27 -3.17 0.22 29.06
N LYS A 28 -3.76 0.47 30.23
CA LYS A 28 -3.03 0.48 31.52
C LYS A 28 -2.36 -0.87 31.82
N VAL A 29 -3.00 -1.98 31.42
CA VAL A 29 -2.46 -3.33 31.59
C VAL A 29 -1.15 -3.48 30.83
N TYR A 30 -1.11 -3.05 29.57
CA TYR A 30 0.11 -3.11 28.78
C TYR A 30 1.22 -2.25 29.39
N LYS A 31 0.90 -1.00 29.76
CA LYS A 31 1.87 -0.06 30.33
C LYS A 31 2.44 -0.53 31.67
N ASN A 32 1.59 -0.99 32.58
CA ASN A 32 2.00 -1.25 33.97
C ASN A 32 2.39 -2.69 34.23
N ALA A 33 1.79 -3.67 33.55
CA ALA A 33 2.04 -5.09 33.80
C ALA A 33 2.91 -5.74 32.72
N TRP A 34 2.68 -5.42 31.44
CA TRP A 34 3.39 -6.10 30.35
C TRP A 34 4.73 -5.44 30.06
N THR A 35 4.77 -4.12 29.91
CA THR A 35 5.98 -3.37 29.54
C THR A 35 7.16 -3.66 30.49
N PRO A 36 7.01 -3.64 31.83
CA PRO A 36 8.13 -3.94 32.73
C PRO A 36 8.61 -5.40 32.62
N LYS A 37 7.68 -6.36 32.50
CA LYS A 37 8.00 -7.78 32.34
C LYS A 37 8.70 -8.07 31.02
N LEU A 38 8.26 -7.42 29.96
CA LEU A 38 8.82 -7.57 28.61
C LEU A 38 10.19 -6.91 28.53
N ASN A 39 10.35 -5.69 29.05
CA ASN A 39 11.65 -5.03 29.13
C ASN A 39 12.64 -5.85 29.96
N GLY A 40 12.22 -6.45 31.08
CA GLY A 40 13.07 -7.33 31.87
C GLY A 40 13.54 -8.60 31.15
N LYS A 41 12.83 -9.05 30.10
CA LYS A 41 13.19 -10.23 29.30
C LYS A 41 13.88 -9.90 27.97
N LEU A 42 13.54 -8.76 27.38
CA LEU A 42 13.90 -8.39 26.00
C LEU A 42 14.93 -7.26 25.93
N ASN A 43 15.23 -6.57 27.04
CA ASN A 43 16.35 -5.65 27.11
C ASN A 43 17.65 -6.46 27.17
N SER A 44 18.12 -6.89 26.01
CA SER A 44 19.48 -7.41 25.86
C SER A 44 20.48 -6.26 25.77
N THR A 45 21.76 -6.58 25.98
CA THR A 45 22.90 -5.66 25.86
C THR A 45 22.97 -4.94 24.50
N TYR A 46 22.34 -5.48 23.46
CA TYR A 46 22.40 -4.96 22.09
C TYR A 46 21.19 -4.12 21.66
N PHE A 47 20.01 -4.34 22.27
CA PHE A 47 18.76 -3.67 21.86
C PHE A 47 18.19 -2.72 22.92
N GLU A 48 18.76 -2.70 24.13
CA GLU A 48 18.38 -1.83 25.26
C GLU A 48 16.84 -1.66 25.38
N GLY A 49 16.33 -0.45 25.65
CA GLY A 49 14.89 -0.17 25.77
C GLY A 49 14.07 -0.29 24.48
N GLN A 50 14.71 -0.62 23.35
CA GLN A 50 14.08 -0.75 22.03
C GLN A 50 13.73 -2.21 21.70
N GLY A 51 14.36 -3.19 22.37
CA GLY A 51 14.18 -4.62 22.12
C GLY A 51 12.73 -5.08 22.26
N CYS A 52 11.96 -4.46 23.16
CA CYS A 52 10.55 -4.75 23.37
C CYS A 52 9.70 -4.37 22.14
N PHE A 53 9.84 -3.14 21.62
CA PHE A 53 9.10 -2.68 20.44
C PHE A 53 9.54 -3.41 19.17
N LEU A 54 10.84 -3.66 19.02
CA LEU A 54 11.41 -4.33 17.85
C LEU A 54 10.97 -5.80 17.80
N THR A 55 11.00 -6.52 18.91
CA THR A 55 10.58 -7.94 18.96
C THR A 55 9.07 -8.10 18.86
N ILE A 56 8.28 -7.22 19.49
CA ILE A 56 6.83 -7.42 19.58
C ILE A 56 6.09 -6.92 18.34
N LEU A 57 6.51 -5.78 17.77
CA LEU A 57 5.81 -5.18 16.64
C LEU A 57 6.42 -5.57 15.28
N SER A 58 7.73 -5.82 15.21
CA SER A 58 8.38 -6.13 13.94
C SER A 58 8.56 -7.62 13.65
N TYR A 59 8.82 -8.44 14.67
CA TYR A 59 9.08 -9.87 14.47
C TYR A 59 7.88 -10.67 13.94
N PRO A 60 6.65 -10.52 14.50
CA PRO A 60 5.50 -11.31 14.04
C PRO A 60 5.17 -11.02 12.58
N ASP A 61 5.22 -9.75 12.19
CA ASP A 61 4.91 -9.31 10.83
C ASP A 61 6.00 -9.74 9.82
N ASN A 62 7.28 -9.66 10.18
CA ASN A 62 8.37 -10.13 9.33
C ASN A 62 8.39 -11.66 9.14
N TYR A 63 8.07 -12.41 10.19
CA TYR A 63 7.93 -13.86 10.11
C TYR A 63 6.73 -14.28 9.27
N LEU A 64 5.59 -13.58 9.45
CA LEU A 64 4.37 -13.79 8.65
C LEU A 64 4.62 -13.63 7.15
N LYS A 65 5.47 -12.65 6.78
CA LYS A 65 5.87 -12.40 5.39
C LYS A 65 6.79 -13.46 4.82
N SER A 66 7.73 -13.97 5.62
CA SER A 66 8.61 -15.08 5.22
C SER A 66 7.77 -16.31 4.87
N LEU A 67 6.82 -16.65 5.73
CA LEU A 67 5.84 -17.72 5.51
C LEU A 67 4.98 -17.51 4.25
N CYS A 68 4.53 -16.28 4.01
CA CYS A 68 3.78 -15.95 2.79
C CYS A 68 4.62 -16.07 1.52
N CYS A 69 5.89 -15.69 1.56
CA CYS A 69 6.80 -15.83 0.43
C CYS A 69 7.00 -17.32 0.09
N GLU A 70 7.22 -18.14 1.11
CA GLU A 70 7.39 -19.58 0.98
C GLU A 70 6.12 -20.27 0.46
N CYS A 71 4.93 -19.92 0.97
CA CYS A 71 3.66 -20.46 0.47
C CYS A 71 3.39 -20.17 -1.02
N VAL A 72 3.78 -18.98 -1.51
CA VAL A 72 3.56 -18.58 -2.91
C VAL A 72 4.60 -19.22 -3.84
N LEU A 73 5.87 -19.31 -3.40
CA LEU A 73 6.94 -19.94 -4.17
C LEU A 73 6.74 -21.45 -4.32
N PHE A 74 6.26 -22.13 -3.28
CA PHE A 74 6.12 -23.59 -3.31
C PHE A 74 4.79 -24.10 -3.88
N HIS A 75 3.72 -23.31 -3.91
CA HIS A 75 2.38 -23.77 -4.35
C HIS A 75 1.74 -22.77 -5.32
N SER A 76 2.39 -22.53 -6.46
CA SER A 76 1.82 -21.76 -7.57
C SER A 76 0.70 -22.50 -8.34
N SER A 77 0.33 -23.72 -7.94
CA SER A 77 -0.61 -24.57 -8.70
C SER A 77 -1.92 -24.91 -7.97
N ASP A 78 -2.03 -24.68 -6.66
CA ASP A 78 -3.19 -25.20 -5.91
C ASP A 78 -4.25 -24.13 -5.64
N CYS A 79 -5.24 -24.22 -6.53
CA CYS A 79 -6.61 -23.71 -6.47
C CYS A 79 -7.09 -23.32 -5.06
N VAL A 80 -7.34 -22.02 -4.86
CA VAL A 80 -8.06 -21.54 -3.68
C VAL A 80 -9.52 -22.00 -3.77
N VAL A 81 -9.84 -23.10 -3.10
CA VAL A 81 -11.22 -23.49 -2.80
C VAL A 81 -11.85 -22.40 -1.94
N THR A 82 -12.66 -21.54 -2.55
CA THR A 82 -13.50 -20.58 -1.83
C THR A 82 -14.69 -21.30 -1.20
N SER A 83 -14.75 -21.28 0.13
CA SER A 83 -15.97 -21.59 0.89
C SER A 83 -17.10 -20.65 0.47
N ASN A 84 -18.22 -21.22 0.03
CA ASN A 84 -19.41 -20.51 -0.44
C ASN A 84 -20.13 -19.68 0.63
N ARG A 85 -19.78 -19.79 1.93
CA ARG A 85 -20.56 -19.18 3.02
C ARG A 85 -20.39 -17.66 3.18
N LEU A 86 -19.33 -17.05 2.63
CA LEU A 86 -19.03 -15.61 2.79
C LEU A 86 -19.15 -14.79 1.49
N SER A 87 -19.72 -15.37 0.42
CA SER A 87 -19.85 -14.70 -0.89
C SER A 87 -20.72 -13.44 -0.83
N PHE A 88 -21.72 -13.41 0.04
CA PHE A 88 -22.60 -12.25 0.24
C PHE A 88 -21.85 -11.00 0.71
N LEU A 89 -20.86 -11.16 1.58
CA LEU A 89 -20.07 -10.06 2.14
C LEU A 89 -19.08 -9.44 1.12
N ARG A 90 -18.80 -10.16 0.02
CA ARG A 90 -17.99 -9.67 -1.11
C ARG A 90 -18.78 -8.83 -2.11
N ARG A 91 -20.11 -8.72 -1.96
CA ARG A 91 -20.92 -7.88 -2.85
C ARG A 91 -20.62 -6.39 -2.62
N PRO A 92 -20.65 -5.57 -3.69
CA PRO A 92 -20.51 -4.12 -3.55
C PRO A 92 -21.67 -3.59 -2.69
N ALA A 93 -21.33 -2.97 -1.56
CA ALA A 93 -22.29 -2.40 -0.62
C ALA A 93 -22.52 -0.91 -0.88
N LEU A 94 -21.46 -0.20 -1.28
CA LEU A 94 -21.49 1.23 -1.56
C LEU A 94 -20.75 1.52 -2.86
N VAL A 95 -21.39 2.30 -3.74
CA VAL A 95 -20.77 2.90 -4.93
C VAL A 95 -20.94 4.41 -4.78
N VAL A 96 -20.01 5.04 -4.07
CA VAL A 96 -20.09 6.47 -3.77
C VAL A 96 -18.81 7.15 -4.20
N ALA A 97 -18.90 8.19 -5.03
CA ALA A 97 -17.76 9.07 -5.27
C ALA A 97 -17.53 9.93 -4.01
N PRO A 98 -16.33 9.98 -3.41
CA PRO A 98 -15.01 9.60 -3.94
C PRO A 98 -14.48 8.22 -3.51
N MET A 99 -15.24 7.43 -2.74
CA MET A 99 -14.84 6.16 -2.13
C MET A 99 -14.72 4.99 -3.13
N GLY A 100 -15.29 5.12 -4.33
CA GLY A 100 -15.28 4.06 -5.34
C GLY A 100 -16.27 2.95 -5.01
N ILE A 101 -16.01 1.74 -5.52
CA ILE A 101 -16.80 0.54 -5.23
C ILE A 101 -16.24 -0.09 -3.96
N VAL A 102 -17.05 -0.13 -2.90
CA VAL A 102 -16.69 -0.67 -1.58
C VAL A 102 -17.58 -1.86 -1.24
N THR A 103 -16.98 -2.98 -0.87
CA THR A 103 -17.72 -4.18 -0.46
C THR A 103 -18.14 -4.12 1.02
N ALA A 104 -19.11 -4.94 1.43
CA ALA A 104 -19.53 -4.98 2.83
C ALA A 104 -18.38 -5.39 3.78
N MET A 105 -17.50 -6.30 3.35
CA MET A 105 -16.29 -6.62 4.12
C MET A 105 -15.38 -5.42 4.29
N GLU A 106 -15.13 -4.68 3.21
CA GLU A 106 -14.25 -3.51 3.26
C GLU A 106 -14.82 -2.43 4.20
N LEU A 107 -16.14 -2.25 4.20
CA LEU A 107 -16.80 -1.34 5.13
C LEU A 107 -16.63 -1.80 6.59
N ALA A 108 -16.79 -3.10 6.86
CA ALA A 108 -16.56 -3.67 8.19
C ALA A 108 -15.11 -3.51 8.65
N PHE A 109 -14.12 -3.72 7.76
CA PHE A 109 -12.71 -3.48 8.05
C PHE A 109 -12.43 -2.01 8.37
N VAL A 110 -12.99 -1.08 7.59
CA VAL A 110 -12.87 0.36 7.85
C VAL A 110 -13.49 0.72 9.20
N ALA A 111 -14.69 0.21 9.50
CA ALA A 111 -15.35 0.45 10.79
C ALA A 111 -14.54 -0.09 11.97
N MET A 112 -14.00 -1.31 11.85
CA MET A 112 -13.14 -1.92 12.86
C MET A 112 -11.84 -1.11 13.05
N PHE A 113 -11.24 -0.62 11.97
CA PHE A 113 -10.04 0.20 12.05
C PHE A 113 -10.32 1.55 12.72
N ILE A 114 -11.43 2.22 12.38
CA ILE A 114 -11.86 3.45 13.05
C ILE A 114 -12.13 3.18 14.55
N ALA A 115 -12.79 2.07 14.88
CA ALA A 115 -13.00 1.67 16.27
C ALA A 115 -11.69 1.46 17.02
N LEU A 116 -10.67 0.86 16.38
CA LEU A 116 -9.32 0.71 16.96
C LEU A 116 -8.67 2.07 17.23
N LEU A 117 -8.80 3.05 16.33
CA LEU A 117 -8.24 4.39 16.52
C LEU A 117 -8.94 5.14 17.67
N ILE A 118 -10.27 5.06 17.74
CA ILE A 118 -11.07 5.64 18.83
C ILE A 118 -10.71 4.98 20.16
N TRP A 119 -10.67 3.65 20.20
CA TRP A 119 -10.27 2.87 21.37
C TRP A 119 -8.88 3.26 21.86
N SER A 120 -7.94 3.38 20.93
CA SER A 120 -6.56 3.75 21.23
C SER A 120 -6.47 5.16 21.77
N LEU A 121 -7.16 6.13 21.15
CA LEU A 121 -7.18 7.51 21.61
C LEU A 121 -7.78 7.62 23.02
N ALA A 122 -8.92 6.97 23.25
CA ALA A 122 -9.60 6.98 24.54
C ALA A 122 -8.72 6.40 25.65
N ASN A 123 -8.09 5.24 25.42
CA ASN A 123 -7.22 4.61 26.40
C ASN A 123 -5.94 5.42 26.65
N TYR A 124 -5.30 5.93 25.59
CA TYR A 124 -4.13 6.79 25.75
C TYR A 124 -4.45 8.07 26.54
N LEU A 125 -5.61 8.69 26.31
CA LEU A 125 -6.04 9.86 27.07
C LEU A 125 -6.35 9.51 28.52
N TYR A 126 -7.06 8.41 28.77
CA TYR A 126 -7.36 7.91 30.13
C TYR A 126 -6.07 7.70 30.94
N VAL A 127 -5.09 7.00 30.37
CA VAL A 127 -3.79 6.74 31.02
C VAL A 127 -2.98 8.03 31.20
N SER A 128 -3.03 8.94 30.22
CA SER A 128 -2.26 10.19 30.26
C SER A 128 -2.82 11.19 31.26
N PHE A 129 -4.15 11.29 31.38
CA PHE A 129 -4.80 12.17 32.34
C PHE A 129 -4.67 11.67 33.79
N GLY A 130 -4.52 10.35 33.98
CA GLY A 130 -4.19 9.79 35.30
C GLY A 130 -2.78 10.11 35.81
N HIS A 131 -1.84 10.44 34.92
CA HIS A 131 -0.46 10.79 35.25
C HIS A 131 -0.01 12.04 34.47
N LEU A 132 -0.67 13.16 34.72
CA LEU A 132 -0.42 14.41 34.00
C LEU A 132 0.91 15.03 34.44
N HIS A 133 1.88 15.09 33.54
CA HIS A 133 3.17 15.72 33.81
C HIS A 133 3.16 17.20 33.42
N MET A 134 3.37 18.08 34.39
CA MET A 134 3.57 19.52 34.15
C MET A 134 5.00 19.78 33.70
N HIS A 135 5.18 20.38 32.53
CA HIS A 135 6.52 20.69 31.97
C HIS A 135 7.01 22.08 32.38
N LYS A 136 6.11 22.95 32.83
CA LYS A 136 6.46 24.31 33.26
C LYS A 136 5.88 24.60 34.64
N GLN A 137 6.66 25.28 35.47
CA GLN A 137 6.20 25.79 36.75
C GLN A 137 5.11 26.86 36.50
N GLY A 138 3.91 26.65 37.03
CA GLY A 138 2.73 27.49 36.77
C GLY A 138 1.89 27.09 35.55
N GLU A 139 2.17 25.96 34.90
CA GLU A 139 1.31 25.41 33.85
C GLU A 139 -0.09 25.07 34.39
N LYS A 140 -1.13 25.54 33.71
CA LYS A 140 -2.52 25.23 34.11
C LYS A 140 -2.87 23.80 33.70
N VAL A 141 -3.68 23.11 34.50
CA VAL A 141 -4.09 21.72 34.25
C VAL A 141 -4.68 21.52 32.86
N TRP A 142 -5.49 22.47 32.38
CA TRP A 142 -6.08 22.37 31.04
C TRP A 142 -5.04 22.50 29.91
N GLN A 143 -3.96 23.26 30.10
CA GLN A 143 -2.87 23.39 29.14
C GLN A 143 -2.09 22.07 29.02
N ALA A 144 -1.80 21.44 30.16
CA ALA A 144 -1.17 20.12 30.18
C ALA A 144 -2.08 19.03 29.58
N LYS A 145 -3.40 19.09 29.81
CA LYS A 145 -4.36 18.21 29.14
C LYS A 145 -4.38 18.43 27.63
N PHE A 146 -4.37 19.68 27.18
CA PHE A 146 -4.33 20.02 25.75
C PHE A 146 -3.06 19.48 25.08
N ARG A 147 -1.88 19.72 25.67
CA ARG A 147 -0.61 19.14 25.21
C ARG A 147 -0.67 17.61 25.12
N SER A 148 -1.25 16.97 26.13
CA SER A 148 -1.43 15.52 26.14
C SER A 148 -2.29 15.07 24.96
N VAL A 149 -3.41 15.75 24.66
CA VAL A 149 -4.23 15.45 23.48
C VAL A 149 -3.42 15.60 22.20
N SER A 150 -2.73 16.72 22.01
CA SER A 150 -1.88 16.96 20.83
C SER A 150 -0.83 15.87 20.64
N LEU A 151 -0.17 15.42 21.72
CA LEU A 151 0.78 14.31 21.68
C LEU A 151 0.12 12.98 21.27
N ARG A 152 -1.06 12.66 21.82
CA ARG A 152 -1.75 11.40 21.49
C ARG A 152 -2.25 11.37 20.05
N LEU A 153 -2.61 12.50 19.44
CA LEU A 153 -2.94 12.55 18.01
C LEU A 153 -1.78 12.06 17.13
N GLY A 154 -0.54 12.40 17.48
CA GLY A 154 0.65 11.86 16.82
C GLY A 154 0.79 10.34 16.96
N TYR A 155 0.45 9.78 18.13
CA TYR A 155 0.49 8.33 18.35
C TYR A 155 -0.55 7.60 17.50
N ILE A 156 -1.76 8.15 17.38
CA ILE A 156 -2.79 7.60 16.50
C ILE A 156 -2.37 7.69 15.03
N GLY A 157 -1.72 8.79 14.64
CA GLY A 157 -1.11 8.93 13.32
C GLY A 157 -0.07 7.83 13.02
N ASN A 158 0.75 7.46 14.01
CA ASN A 158 1.72 6.37 13.88
C ASN A 158 1.05 5.00 13.67
N ILE A 159 -0.13 4.75 14.28
CA ILE A 159 -0.92 3.55 14.00
C ILE A 159 -1.31 3.54 12.51
N CYS A 160 -1.85 4.64 11.98
CA CYS A 160 -2.18 4.72 10.54
C CYS A 160 -0.95 4.48 9.64
N TRP A 161 0.20 5.01 10.05
CA TRP A 161 1.46 4.85 9.33
C TRP A 161 2.00 3.42 9.32
N ALA A 162 1.82 2.67 10.41
CA ALA A 162 2.19 1.26 10.45
C ALA A 162 1.52 0.48 9.31
N PHE A 163 0.28 0.83 8.93
CA PHE A 163 -0.46 0.19 7.85
C PHE A 163 -0.30 0.88 6.48
N LEU A 164 0.33 2.06 6.39
CA LEU A 164 0.31 2.91 5.19
C LEU A 164 1.05 2.30 3.98
N PHE A 165 2.12 1.54 4.22
CA PHE A 165 2.97 0.96 3.18
C PHE A 165 2.49 -0.40 2.67
N PHE A 166 1.65 -1.12 3.41
CA PHE A 166 1.12 -2.42 2.98
C PHE A 166 0.33 -2.37 1.67
N PRO A 167 -0.56 -1.39 1.42
CA PRO A 167 -1.38 -1.39 0.21
C PRO A 167 -0.60 -1.03 -1.06
N VAL A 168 0.65 -0.56 -0.96
CA VAL A 168 1.48 -0.14 -2.11
C VAL A 168 2.55 -1.17 -2.50
N THR A 169 2.63 -2.30 -1.80
CA THR A 169 3.52 -3.41 -2.16
C THR A 169 2.89 -4.27 -3.24
N ARG A 170 3.35 -4.14 -4.49
CA ARG A 170 2.64 -4.73 -5.66
C ARG A 170 2.89 -6.22 -5.82
N GLY A 171 4.11 -6.68 -5.53
CA GLY A 171 4.54 -8.07 -5.57
C GLY A 171 4.45 -8.79 -4.22
N SER A 172 3.85 -8.16 -3.20
CA SER A 172 3.70 -8.79 -1.88
C SER A 172 2.68 -9.93 -1.92
N SER A 173 3.11 -11.09 -1.44
CA SER A 173 2.29 -12.29 -1.22
C SER A 173 1.14 -12.08 -0.23
N ILE A 174 1.13 -10.99 0.55
CA ILE A 174 0.09 -10.71 1.54
C ILE A 174 -1.24 -10.32 0.88
N LEU A 175 -1.20 -9.48 -0.17
CA LEU A 175 -2.43 -8.99 -0.80
C LEU A 175 -3.29 -10.13 -1.38
N PRO A 176 -2.73 -11.10 -2.14
CA PRO A 176 -3.49 -12.24 -2.63
C PRO A 176 -4.07 -13.12 -1.52
N LEU A 177 -3.39 -13.24 -0.37
CA LEU A 177 -3.85 -14.07 0.75
C LEU A 177 -5.09 -13.47 1.44
N VAL A 178 -5.21 -12.15 1.46
CA VAL A 178 -6.42 -11.43 1.91
C VAL A 178 -7.48 -11.34 0.79
N GLY A 179 -7.15 -11.80 -0.42
CA GLY A 179 -8.03 -11.73 -1.58
C GLY A 179 -8.13 -10.34 -2.20
N LEU A 180 -7.10 -9.49 -2.00
CA LEU A 180 -6.99 -8.16 -2.57
C LEU A 180 -5.98 -8.16 -3.72
N THR A 181 -6.21 -7.33 -4.73
CA THR A 181 -5.23 -7.04 -5.79
C THR A 181 -4.48 -5.76 -5.44
N SER A 182 -3.28 -5.60 -6.00
CA SER A 182 -2.46 -4.40 -5.81
C SER A 182 -3.13 -3.12 -6.33
N GLU A 183 -4.06 -3.24 -7.28
CA GLU A 183 -4.86 -2.12 -7.78
C GLU A 183 -5.97 -1.74 -6.83
N SER A 184 -6.72 -2.73 -6.32
CA SER A 184 -7.81 -2.47 -5.40
C SER A 184 -7.31 -1.97 -4.05
N SER A 185 -6.05 -2.25 -3.69
CA SER A 185 -5.44 -1.83 -2.44
C SER A 185 -5.03 -0.34 -2.42
N ILE A 186 -4.80 0.31 -3.57
CA ILE A 186 -4.36 1.71 -3.63
C ILE A 186 -5.35 2.66 -2.93
N LYS A 187 -6.65 2.35 -2.94
CA LYS A 187 -7.66 3.15 -2.23
C LYS A 187 -7.39 3.22 -0.72
N TYR A 188 -6.91 2.14 -0.12
CA TYR A 188 -6.56 2.11 1.30
C TYR A 188 -5.35 2.98 1.61
N HIS A 189 -4.34 2.99 0.75
CA HIS A 189 -3.21 3.89 0.89
C HIS A 189 -3.66 5.36 0.85
N ILE A 190 -4.59 5.71 -0.06
CA ILE A 190 -5.16 7.06 -0.14
C ILE A 190 -5.92 7.40 1.15
N TRP A 191 -6.79 6.51 1.65
CA TRP A 191 -7.55 6.75 2.88
C TRP A 191 -6.67 6.88 4.12
N LEU A 192 -5.72 5.97 4.31
CA LEU A 192 -4.73 6.03 5.39
C LEU A 192 -3.85 7.27 5.27
N GLY A 193 -3.49 7.67 4.05
CA GLY A 193 -2.77 8.91 3.77
C GLY A 193 -3.55 10.13 4.24
N HIS A 194 -4.82 10.29 3.85
CA HIS A 194 -5.64 11.41 4.31
C HIS A 194 -5.82 11.42 5.83
N LEU A 195 -6.11 10.26 6.43
CA LEU A 195 -6.33 10.16 7.87
C LEU A 195 -5.07 10.50 8.66
N SER A 196 -3.91 9.95 8.28
CA SER A 196 -2.63 10.27 8.92
C SER A 196 -2.25 11.73 8.77
N MET A 197 -2.46 12.32 7.59
CA MET A 197 -2.18 13.74 7.36
C MET A 197 -3.04 14.66 8.24
N ILE A 198 -4.32 14.35 8.41
CA ILE A 198 -5.20 15.12 9.31
C ILE A 198 -4.73 15.01 10.76
N LEU A 199 -4.39 13.81 11.22
CA LEU A 199 -3.92 13.57 12.59
C LEU A 199 -2.57 14.26 12.88
N PHE A 200 -1.62 14.19 11.95
CA PHE A 200 -0.33 14.86 12.10
C PHE A 200 -0.41 16.38 11.96
N ALA A 201 -1.30 16.89 11.11
CA ALA A 201 -1.59 18.33 11.06
C ALA A 201 -2.19 18.81 12.38
N ALA A 202 -3.17 18.08 12.94
CA ALA A 202 -3.77 18.41 14.23
C ALA A 202 -2.76 18.30 15.40
N HIS A 203 -1.86 17.32 15.35
CA HIS A 203 -0.72 17.21 16.27
C HIS A 203 0.17 18.46 16.20
N THR A 204 0.63 18.84 14.99
CA THR A 204 1.53 19.98 14.79
C THR A 204 0.87 21.30 15.20
N VAL A 205 -0.34 21.58 14.72
CA VAL A 205 -1.09 22.79 15.08
C VAL A 205 -1.37 22.83 16.58
N GLY A 206 -1.67 21.69 17.21
CA GLY A 206 -1.86 21.59 18.64
C GLY A 206 -0.60 21.99 19.44
N PHE A 207 0.58 21.54 19.02
CA PHE A 207 1.83 21.93 19.67
C PHE A 207 2.18 23.42 19.46
N ILE A 208 1.95 23.96 18.25
CA ILE A 208 2.14 25.40 17.99
C ILE A 208 1.23 26.24 18.88
N ILE A 209 -0.05 25.89 19.01
CA ILE A 209 -1.00 26.58 19.90
C ILE A 209 -0.54 26.46 21.36
N TYR A 210 -0.13 25.27 21.79
CA TYR A 210 0.35 25.04 23.15
C TYR A 210 1.58 25.92 23.47
N TRP A 211 2.58 25.94 22.61
CA TRP A 211 3.79 26.75 22.81
C TRP A 211 3.51 28.25 22.75
N ALA A 212 2.57 28.69 21.92
CA ALA A 212 2.12 30.08 21.91
C ALA A 212 1.45 30.45 23.25
N MET A 213 0.60 29.58 23.79
CA MET A 213 -0.08 29.79 25.07
C MET A 213 0.83 29.76 26.29
N THR A 214 1.93 28.99 26.25
CA THR A 214 2.89 28.88 27.36
C THR A 214 4.10 29.80 27.22
N ASN A 215 4.16 30.62 26.17
CA ASN A 215 5.31 31.47 25.80
C ASN A 215 6.61 30.67 25.63
N GLN A 216 6.53 29.54 24.93
CA GLN A 216 7.66 28.63 24.68
C GLN A 216 7.89 28.39 23.17
N MET A 217 7.60 29.39 22.33
CA MET A 217 7.76 29.29 20.87
C MET A 217 9.19 28.93 20.42
N ALA A 218 10.20 29.28 21.23
CA ALA A 218 11.59 28.90 20.96
C ALA A 218 11.81 27.38 20.87
N LEU A 219 10.95 26.57 21.50
CA LEU A 219 11.01 25.10 21.42
C LEU A 219 10.77 24.56 20.00
N MET A 220 10.10 25.32 19.13
CA MET A 220 9.97 24.95 17.71
C MET A 220 11.31 24.82 17.00
N LEU A 221 12.31 25.60 17.45
CA LEU A 221 13.66 25.64 16.89
C LEU A 221 14.62 24.71 17.64
N GLU A 222 14.12 23.90 18.57
CA GLU A 222 14.96 23.00 19.34
C GLU A 222 15.34 21.76 18.53
N TRP A 223 16.65 21.54 18.40
CA TRP A 223 17.23 20.30 17.90
C TRP A 223 17.79 19.49 19.06
N SER A 224 17.03 18.51 19.55
CA SER A 224 17.46 17.64 20.64
C SER A 224 18.49 16.60 20.16
N LYS A 225 19.48 16.28 21.01
CA LYS A 225 20.48 15.24 20.75
C LYS A 225 20.03 13.83 21.21
N THR A 226 19.06 13.76 22.11
CA THR A 226 18.69 12.52 22.81
C THR A 226 17.19 12.18 22.72
N TYR A 227 16.35 13.18 22.44
CA TYR A 227 14.89 13.03 22.39
C TYR A 227 14.33 13.66 21.11
N VAL A 228 13.01 13.91 21.13
CA VAL A 228 12.25 14.43 20.00
C VAL A 228 12.84 15.74 19.48
N SER A 229 13.31 15.76 18.22
CA SER A 229 13.80 16.97 17.56
C SER A 229 12.62 17.70 16.90
N ASN A 230 12.26 18.87 17.40
CA ASN A 230 11.09 19.61 16.91
C ASN A 230 11.33 20.18 15.52
N VAL A 231 12.53 20.69 15.24
CA VAL A 231 12.92 21.15 13.90
C VAL A 231 12.79 20.03 12.86
N ALA A 232 13.20 18.80 13.20
CA ALA A 232 13.01 17.65 12.31
C ALA A 232 11.53 17.38 12.05
N GLY A 233 10.67 17.54 13.06
CA GLY A 233 9.22 17.44 12.93
C GLY A 233 8.63 18.51 12.01
N GLU A 234 9.07 19.76 12.13
CA GLU A 234 8.64 20.86 11.26
C GLU A 234 9.03 20.62 9.79
N ILE A 235 10.27 20.19 9.55
CA ILE A 235 10.75 19.83 8.21
C ILE A 235 9.90 18.67 7.65
N ALA A 236 9.65 17.63 8.44
CA ALA A 236 8.79 16.52 8.05
C ALA A 236 7.37 16.99 7.71
N THR A 237 6.78 17.89 8.50
CA THR A 237 5.43 18.43 8.25
C THR A 237 5.37 19.22 6.95
N VAL A 238 6.37 20.05 6.64
CA VAL A 238 6.43 20.79 5.36
C VAL A 238 6.51 19.84 4.16
N LEU A 239 7.38 18.83 4.24
CA LEU A 239 7.50 17.80 3.20
C LEU A 239 6.18 17.02 3.02
N ALA A 240 5.54 16.65 4.13
CA ALA A 240 4.28 15.93 4.12
C ALA A 240 3.14 16.76 3.53
N LEU A 241 3.07 18.06 3.86
CA LEU A 241 2.09 18.98 3.32
C LEU A 241 2.27 19.14 1.80
N ALA A 242 3.50 19.29 1.33
CA ALA A 242 3.79 19.36 -0.10
C ALA A 242 3.34 18.08 -0.84
N MET A 243 3.64 16.90 -0.30
CA MET A 243 3.16 15.62 -0.83
C MET A 243 1.63 15.54 -0.81
N TRP A 244 0.99 15.98 0.26
CA TRP A 244 -0.46 15.86 0.45
C TRP A 244 -1.24 16.77 -0.50
N VAL A 245 -0.84 18.05 -0.61
CA VAL A 245 -1.46 19.01 -1.53
C VAL A 245 -1.38 18.50 -2.96
N THR A 246 -0.19 18.11 -3.41
CA THR A 246 0.01 17.62 -4.78
C THR A 246 -0.67 16.28 -5.08
N SER A 247 -0.94 15.47 -4.05
CA SER A 247 -1.70 14.21 -4.17
C SER A 247 -3.22 14.41 -4.31
N SER A 248 -3.72 15.64 -4.14
CA SER A 248 -5.13 15.98 -4.31
C SER A 248 -5.63 15.60 -5.70
N TYR A 249 -6.87 15.08 -5.77
CA TYR A 249 -7.47 14.58 -7.01
C TYR A 249 -7.35 15.57 -8.20
N ARG A 250 -7.62 16.86 -7.96
CA ARG A 250 -7.56 17.91 -8.98
C ARG A 250 -6.14 18.09 -9.55
N ILE A 251 -5.13 18.15 -8.68
CA ILE A 251 -3.73 18.37 -9.07
C ILE A 251 -3.18 17.12 -9.75
N ARG A 252 -3.32 15.95 -9.12
CA ARG A 252 -2.85 14.67 -9.68
C ARG A 252 -3.40 14.38 -11.08
N ARG A 253 -4.67 14.75 -11.34
CA ARG A 253 -5.31 14.53 -12.66
C ARG A 253 -4.84 15.48 -13.75
N LYS A 254 -4.51 16.73 -13.41
CA LYS A 254 -4.07 17.75 -14.39
C LYS A 254 -2.54 17.78 -14.54
N MET A 255 -1.81 17.55 -13.45
CA MET A 255 -0.37 17.70 -13.31
C MET A 255 0.25 16.44 -12.69
N PHE A 256 0.16 15.33 -13.42
CA PHE A 256 0.65 14.03 -12.94
C PHE A 256 2.15 14.05 -12.60
N GLU A 257 2.97 14.74 -13.39
CA GLU A 257 4.43 14.80 -13.17
C GLU A 257 4.76 15.52 -11.85
N VAL A 258 4.10 16.64 -11.55
CA VAL A 258 4.26 17.35 -10.27
C VAL A 258 3.93 16.43 -9.11
N PHE A 259 2.76 15.79 -9.14
CA PHE A 259 2.40 14.78 -8.13
C PHE A 259 3.46 13.69 -8.00
N PHE A 260 3.89 13.10 -9.12
CA PHE A 260 4.78 11.94 -9.11
C PHE A 260 6.15 12.26 -8.50
N TYR A 261 6.73 13.42 -8.85
CA TYR A 261 8.03 13.85 -8.35
C TYR A 261 7.97 14.37 -6.92
N THR A 262 6.96 15.15 -6.54
CA THR A 262 6.81 15.60 -5.15
C THR A 262 6.53 14.44 -4.21
N HIS A 263 5.80 13.40 -4.66
CA HIS A 263 5.56 12.23 -3.83
C HIS A 263 6.85 11.47 -3.48
N GLN A 264 7.95 11.60 -4.27
CA GLN A 264 9.25 10.99 -3.92
C GLN A 264 9.88 11.59 -2.66
N LEU A 265 9.40 12.76 -2.19
CA LEU A 265 9.82 13.37 -0.93
C LEU A 265 9.50 12.48 0.29
N TYR A 266 8.76 11.37 0.11
CA TYR A 266 8.54 10.37 1.16
C TYR A 266 9.87 9.87 1.76
N ILE A 267 10.95 9.80 0.96
CA ILE A 267 12.27 9.37 1.45
C ILE A 267 12.80 10.36 2.48
N LEU A 268 12.80 11.65 2.13
CA LEU A 268 13.23 12.71 3.04
C LEU A 268 12.30 12.81 4.26
N TYR A 269 10.99 12.68 4.05
CA TYR A 269 10.04 12.64 5.15
C TYR A 269 10.38 11.52 6.15
N VAL A 270 10.64 10.30 5.70
CA VAL A 270 10.97 9.16 6.59
C VAL A 270 12.24 9.45 7.39
N VAL A 271 13.27 10.04 6.77
CA VAL A 271 14.50 10.44 7.46
C VAL A 271 14.21 11.44 8.58
N PHE A 272 13.52 12.54 8.27
CA PHE A 272 13.19 13.56 9.27
C PHE A 272 12.18 13.08 10.32
N TYR A 273 11.27 12.17 9.96
CA TYR A 273 10.39 11.50 10.91
C TYR A 273 11.18 10.68 11.93
N VAL A 274 12.20 9.92 11.49
CA VAL A 274 13.04 9.14 12.41
C VAL A 274 13.83 10.05 13.34
N LEU A 275 14.37 11.15 12.82
CA LEU A 275 15.04 12.17 13.65
C LEU A 275 14.08 12.86 14.62
N HIS A 276 12.81 13.02 14.26
CA HIS A 276 11.79 13.62 15.11
C HIS A 276 11.32 12.67 16.21
N VAL A 277 10.93 11.43 15.91
CA VAL A 277 10.26 10.55 16.88
C VAL A 277 11.23 9.56 17.55
N GLY A 278 12.42 9.37 16.99
CA GLY A 278 13.43 8.44 17.48
C GLY A 278 13.16 6.97 17.13
N ALA A 279 14.13 6.11 17.47
CA ALA A 279 14.15 4.71 17.05
C ALA A 279 12.98 3.86 17.60
N ALA A 280 12.48 4.16 18.81
CA ALA A 280 11.42 3.37 19.43
C ALA A 280 10.11 3.38 18.62
N TYR A 281 9.71 4.53 18.09
CA TYR A 281 8.50 4.65 17.27
C TYR A 281 8.76 4.27 15.82
N PHE A 282 9.99 4.44 15.32
CA PHE A 282 10.38 3.90 14.02
C PHE A 282 10.18 2.38 13.94
N CYS A 283 10.45 1.64 15.02
CA CYS A 283 10.20 0.19 15.09
C CYS A 283 8.72 -0.19 14.90
N MET A 284 7.77 0.73 15.12
CA MET A 284 6.34 0.48 14.86
C MET A 284 6.00 0.47 13.37
N ILE A 285 6.67 1.32 12.58
CA ILE A 285 6.42 1.50 11.14
C ILE A 285 7.40 0.70 10.27
N LEU A 286 8.52 0.29 10.85
CA LEU A 286 9.60 -0.47 10.21
C LEU A 286 9.11 -1.68 9.41
N PRO A 287 8.13 -2.48 9.86
CA PRO A 287 7.72 -3.66 9.11
C PRO A 287 7.07 -3.33 7.76
N GLY A 288 6.28 -2.25 7.71
CA GLY A 288 5.67 -1.75 6.47
C GLY A 288 6.72 -1.16 5.53
N ILE A 289 7.67 -0.39 6.06
CA ILE A 289 8.77 0.18 5.28
C ILE A 289 9.67 -0.93 4.73
N PHE A 290 10.04 -1.92 5.55
CA PHE A 290 10.87 -3.04 5.15
C PHE A 290 10.24 -3.80 3.98
N LEU A 291 8.95 -4.12 4.09
CA LEU A 291 8.19 -4.72 3.00
C LEU A 291 8.25 -3.91 1.72
N PHE A 292 8.04 -2.60 1.84
CA PHE A 292 8.06 -1.72 0.69
C PHE A 292 9.43 -1.66 0.02
N ILE A 293 10.52 -1.68 0.80
CA ILE A 293 11.89 -1.72 0.30
C ILE A 293 12.15 -3.04 -0.41
N VAL A 294 11.79 -4.18 0.19
CA VAL A 294 11.94 -5.51 -0.44
C VAL A 294 11.16 -5.57 -1.75
N ASP A 295 9.89 -5.16 -1.75
CA ASP A 295 9.05 -5.09 -2.94
C ASP A 295 9.61 -4.14 -4.01
N ARG A 296 10.15 -2.99 -3.61
CA ARG A 296 10.83 -2.06 -4.52
C ARG A 296 12.10 -2.67 -5.12
N TYR A 297 12.88 -3.38 -4.33
CA TYR A 297 14.10 -4.04 -4.78
C TYR A 297 13.80 -5.19 -5.76
N LEU A 298 12.80 -6.02 -5.47
CA LEU A 298 12.35 -7.08 -6.37
C LEU A 298 11.86 -6.51 -7.72
N ARG A 299 11.07 -5.42 -7.69
CA ARG A 299 10.65 -4.71 -8.91
C ARG A 299 11.83 -4.15 -9.69
N PHE A 300 12.83 -3.61 -8.99
CA PHE A 300 14.07 -3.16 -9.62
C PHE A 300 14.78 -4.31 -10.33
N LEU A 301 14.96 -5.47 -9.68
CA LEU A 301 15.56 -6.65 -10.31
C LEU A 301 14.77 -7.15 -11.52
N GLN A 302 13.44 -7.16 -11.45
CA GLN A 302 12.57 -7.48 -12.59
C GLN A 302 12.78 -6.50 -13.75
N SER A 303 12.86 -5.19 -13.45
CA SER A 303 13.03 -4.14 -14.46
C SER A 303 14.36 -4.17 -15.21
N GLN A 304 15.42 -4.75 -14.63
CA GLN A 304 16.73 -4.89 -15.28
C GLN A 304 16.68 -5.86 -16.46
N ARG A 305 15.73 -6.81 -16.47
CA ARG A 305 15.49 -7.69 -17.61
C ARG A 305 14.68 -6.93 -18.67
N ARG A 306 15.40 -6.33 -19.62
CA ARG A 306 14.78 -5.64 -20.75
C ARG A 306 13.89 -6.62 -21.52
N ALA A 307 12.63 -6.25 -21.74
CA ALA A 307 11.73 -7.06 -22.54
C ALA A 307 12.11 -6.91 -24.00
N ARG A 308 12.20 -8.03 -24.73
CA ARG A 308 12.35 -7.98 -26.17
C ARG A 308 11.00 -7.58 -26.77
N LEU A 309 10.98 -6.39 -27.36
CA LEU A 309 9.84 -5.86 -28.11
C LEU A 309 9.84 -6.50 -29.49
N ASP A 310 8.81 -7.30 -29.79
CA ASP A 310 8.68 -7.99 -31.08
C ASP A 310 8.06 -7.07 -32.13
N SER A 311 7.07 -6.26 -31.73
CA SER A 311 6.50 -5.26 -32.64
C SER A 311 5.87 -4.10 -31.89
N ALA A 312 5.92 -2.92 -32.50
CA ALA A 312 5.18 -1.74 -32.10
C ALA A 312 4.34 -1.26 -33.29
N ARG A 313 3.02 -1.19 -33.10
CA ARG A 313 2.07 -0.85 -34.16
C ARG A 313 1.25 0.38 -33.77
N LEU A 314 1.03 1.25 -34.74
CA LEU A 314 0.12 2.38 -34.59
C LEU A 314 -1.29 1.95 -35.03
N LEU A 315 -2.24 2.04 -34.11
CA LEU A 315 -3.63 1.71 -34.36
C LEU A 315 -4.43 2.96 -34.77
N PRO A 316 -5.57 2.79 -35.47
CA PRO A 316 -6.51 3.87 -35.72
C PRO A 316 -6.88 4.61 -34.41
N CYS A 317 -7.15 5.92 -34.52
CA CYS A 317 -7.42 6.82 -33.39
C CYS A 317 -6.21 7.16 -32.49
N GLY A 318 -4.98 6.88 -32.94
CA GLY A 318 -3.76 7.30 -32.24
C GLY A 318 -3.44 6.47 -30.99
N SER A 319 -3.86 5.21 -30.99
CA SER A 319 -3.44 4.22 -29.99
C SER A 319 -2.20 3.48 -30.48
N ILE A 320 -1.45 2.90 -29.55
CA ILE A 320 -0.21 2.19 -29.82
C ILE A 320 -0.37 0.77 -29.26
N GLU A 321 -0.13 -0.24 -30.08
CA GLU A 321 -0.02 -1.62 -29.64
C GLU A 321 1.47 -1.97 -29.50
N LEU A 322 1.85 -2.47 -28.32
CA LEU A 322 3.19 -2.98 -28.06
C LEU A 322 3.08 -4.47 -27.78
N THR A 323 3.83 -5.28 -28.53
CA THR A 323 3.90 -6.73 -28.37
C THR A 323 5.31 -7.13 -27.94
N PHE A 324 5.39 -7.82 -26.82
CA PHE A 324 6.62 -8.31 -26.21
C PHE A 324 6.72 -9.83 -26.35
N SER A 325 7.94 -10.34 -26.47
CA SER A 325 8.18 -11.77 -26.40
C SER A 325 7.97 -12.26 -24.96
N LYS A 326 7.23 -13.34 -24.80
CA LYS A 326 6.91 -13.96 -23.51
C LYS A 326 7.66 -15.28 -23.36
N SER A 327 8.27 -15.51 -22.20
CA SER A 327 8.84 -16.83 -21.86
C SER A 327 7.72 -17.87 -21.69
N PRO A 328 7.88 -19.12 -22.19
CA PRO A 328 6.84 -20.15 -22.11
C PRO A 328 6.33 -20.46 -20.69
N GLY A 329 7.19 -20.36 -19.67
CA GLY A 329 6.82 -20.59 -18.27
C GLY A 329 6.05 -19.45 -17.60
N LEU A 330 5.86 -18.30 -18.26
CA LEU A 330 5.11 -17.18 -17.69
C LEU A 330 3.62 -17.33 -17.96
N TYR A 331 2.87 -17.62 -16.90
CA TYR A 331 1.41 -17.69 -16.92
C TYR A 331 0.78 -16.40 -16.35
N TYR A 332 -0.30 -15.93 -16.96
CA TYR A 332 -1.07 -14.79 -16.48
C TYR A 332 -2.55 -14.96 -16.78
N ASN A 333 -3.39 -14.46 -15.88
CA ASN A 333 -4.84 -14.49 -16.07
C ASN A 333 -5.31 -13.27 -16.88
N PRO A 334 -6.47 -13.36 -17.55
CA PRO A 334 -7.10 -12.22 -18.18
C PRO A 334 -7.29 -11.06 -17.19
N THR A 335 -7.32 -9.83 -17.71
CA THR A 335 -7.36 -8.57 -16.93
C THR A 335 -6.09 -8.20 -16.17
N SER A 336 -5.02 -9.00 -16.29
CA SER A 336 -3.72 -8.64 -15.71
C SER A 336 -3.16 -7.34 -16.28
N ILE A 337 -2.41 -6.62 -15.46
CA ILE A 337 -1.73 -5.36 -15.78
C ILE A 337 -0.23 -5.58 -15.88
N LEU A 338 0.36 -4.97 -16.90
CA LEU A 338 1.80 -4.83 -17.09
C LEU A 338 2.20 -3.37 -16.86
N PHE A 339 3.26 -3.15 -16.10
CA PHE A 339 3.89 -1.84 -16.00
C PHE A 339 4.97 -1.71 -17.06
N VAL A 340 4.94 -0.62 -17.81
CA VAL A 340 5.87 -0.35 -18.90
C VAL A 340 6.68 0.89 -18.59
N ASN A 341 7.99 0.80 -18.77
CA ASN A 341 8.92 1.92 -18.76
C ASN A 341 9.69 1.99 -20.09
N VAL A 342 9.85 3.21 -20.58
CA VAL A 342 10.63 3.51 -21.78
C VAL A 342 11.72 4.50 -21.38
N PRO A 343 12.97 4.03 -21.15
CA PRO A 343 14.05 4.85 -20.61
C PRO A 343 14.39 6.09 -21.44
N SER A 344 14.17 6.03 -22.76
CA SER A 344 14.37 7.17 -23.67
C SER A 344 13.39 8.32 -23.45
N ILE A 345 12.22 8.05 -22.85
CA ILE A 345 11.21 9.06 -22.50
C ILE A 345 11.37 9.49 -21.05
N SER A 346 11.51 8.53 -20.13
CA SER A 346 11.68 8.79 -18.71
C SER A 346 12.30 7.58 -18.01
N LYS A 347 13.36 7.82 -17.23
CA LYS A 347 14.03 6.78 -16.43
C LYS A 347 13.24 6.33 -15.20
N LEU A 348 12.28 7.14 -14.73
CA LEU A 348 11.59 6.91 -13.46
C LEU A 348 10.11 6.57 -13.62
N GLN A 349 9.47 6.95 -14.73
CA GLN A 349 8.03 6.80 -14.91
C GLN A 349 7.66 5.39 -15.38
N TRP A 350 6.91 4.67 -14.55
CA TRP A 350 6.33 3.37 -14.85
C TRP A 350 4.83 3.53 -15.02
N HIS A 351 4.28 3.11 -16.16
CA HIS A 351 2.86 3.27 -16.48
C HIS A 351 2.16 1.92 -16.57
N PRO A 352 1.01 1.73 -15.87
CA PRO A 352 0.23 0.50 -15.95
C PRO A 352 -0.60 0.43 -17.23
N PHE A 353 -0.60 -0.73 -17.89
CA PHE A 353 -1.45 -1.06 -19.02
C PHE A 353 -2.03 -2.46 -18.86
N THR A 354 -3.32 -2.60 -19.13
CA THR A 354 -3.97 -3.92 -19.15
C THR A 354 -3.45 -4.72 -20.34
N ILE A 355 -3.12 -5.98 -20.09
CA ILE A 355 -2.72 -6.94 -21.11
C ILE A 355 -3.93 -7.30 -21.96
N THR A 356 -3.80 -7.18 -23.28
CA THR A 356 -4.86 -7.46 -24.24
C THR A 356 -4.75 -8.86 -24.87
N SER A 357 -3.56 -9.46 -24.83
CA SER A 357 -3.32 -10.85 -25.27
C SER A 357 -3.93 -11.87 -24.29
N SER A 358 -4.11 -13.11 -24.75
CA SER A 358 -4.45 -14.25 -23.89
C SER A 358 -3.24 -15.18 -23.77
N CYS A 359 -2.95 -15.62 -22.55
CA CYS A 359 -1.83 -16.52 -22.27
C CYS A 359 -1.99 -17.89 -22.97
N ASN A 360 -3.23 -18.34 -23.17
CA ASN A 360 -3.55 -19.64 -23.74
C ASN A 360 -3.58 -19.60 -25.28
N LEU A 361 -3.99 -18.47 -25.87
CA LEU A 361 -4.01 -18.28 -27.32
C LEU A 361 -2.62 -17.92 -27.89
N GLU A 362 -1.90 -17.06 -27.19
CA GLU A 362 -0.62 -16.48 -27.63
C GLU A 362 0.48 -16.87 -26.63
N GLN A 363 1.00 -18.10 -26.78
CA GLN A 363 1.91 -18.72 -25.79
C GLN A 363 3.27 -18.03 -25.66
N ASP A 364 3.72 -17.34 -26.71
CA ASP A 364 5.03 -16.71 -26.83
C ASP A 364 4.96 -15.17 -26.86
N LYS A 365 3.76 -14.59 -26.75
CA LYS A 365 3.54 -13.14 -26.89
C LYS A 365 2.75 -12.55 -25.74
N LEU A 366 3.03 -11.29 -25.46
CA LEU A 366 2.30 -10.48 -24.50
C LEU A 366 2.10 -9.08 -25.09
N SER A 367 0.84 -8.67 -25.25
CA SER A 367 0.50 -7.40 -25.90
C SER A 367 -0.23 -6.46 -24.97
N VAL A 368 0.04 -5.16 -25.11
CA VAL A 368 -0.65 -4.07 -24.42
C VAL A 368 -1.04 -2.97 -25.41
N VAL A 369 -2.14 -2.28 -25.13
CA VAL A 369 -2.61 -1.15 -25.94
C VAL A 369 -2.57 0.14 -25.13
N VAL A 370 -1.85 1.13 -25.64
CA VAL A 370 -1.62 2.43 -25.01
C VAL A 370 -2.38 3.52 -25.77
N LYS A 371 -3.29 4.20 -25.08
CA LYS A 371 -4.00 5.36 -25.65
C LYS A 371 -3.22 6.66 -25.40
N ARG A 372 -3.13 7.51 -26.42
CA ARG A 372 -2.49 8.83 -26.35
C ARG A 372 -3.33 9.84 -25.54
N LEU A 373 -3.07 9.96 -24.24
CA LEU A 373 -3.80 10.86 -23.31
C LEU A 373 -2.89 11.83 -22.52
N GLY A 374 -1.71 11.40 -22.09
CA GLY A 374 -0.78 12.20 -21.28
C GLY A 374 0.54 12.51 -21.99
N SER A 375 1.36 13.36 -21.36
CA SER A 375 2.69 13.78 -21.85
C SER A 375 3.57 12.58 -22.24
N TRP A 376 3.65 11.58 -21.36
CA TRP A 376 4.42 10.35 -21.60
C TRP A 376 3.93 9.57 -22.82
N SER A 377 2.62 9.29 -22.90
CA SER A 377 2.03 8.54 -24.04
C SER A 377 2.12 9.30 -25.36
N GLN A 378 2.10 10.64 -25.33
CA GLN A 378 2.30 11.47 -26.52
C GLN A 378 3.75 11.43 -27.00
N LYS A 379 4.72 11.47 -26.09
CA LYS A 379 6.14 11.29 -26.43
C LYS A 379 6.39 9.91 -27.04
N LEU A 380 5.79 8.86 -26.47
CA LEU A 380 5.87 7.49 -26.99
C LEU A 380 5.32 7.39 -28.41
N TYR A 381 4.14 7.98 -28.65
CA TYR A 381 3.54 8.03 -29.99
C TYR A 381 4.48 8.68 -31.02
N ARG A 382 5.04 9.85 -30.68
CA ARG A 382 5.95 10.59 -31.56
C ARG A 382 7.21 9.78 -31.88
N GLN A 383 7.78 9.13 -30.87
CA GLN A 383 8.98 8.31 -31.04
C GLN A 383 8.73 7.13 -31.98
N ILE A 384 7.65 6.38 -31.77
CA ILE A 384 7.27 5.24 -32.62
C ILE A 384 6.92 5.68 -34.04
N SER A 385 6.28 6.86 -34.20
CA SER A 385 5.99 7.41 -35.53
C SER A 385 7.26 7.81 -36.30
N SER A 386 8.37 8.09 -35.61
CA SER A 386 9.63 8.51 -36.24
C SER A 386 10.56 7.35 -36.56
N SER A 387 10.72 6.37 -35.66
CA SER A 387 11.55 5.17 -35.88
C SER A 387 11.22 4.10 -34.86
N VAL A 388 11.02 2.86 -35.31
CA VAL A 388 10.73 1.71 -34.43
C VAL A 388 12.00 0.99 -33.95
N ASP A 389 13.07 1.00 -34.75
CA ASP A 389 14.22 0.09 -34.64
C ASP A 389 15.10 0.25 -33.39
N ARG A 390 14.79 1.17 -32.46
CA ARG A 390 15.60 1.45 -31.26
C ARG A 390 14.79 1.64 -29.98
N LEU A 391 13.54 1.18 -29.93
CA LEU A 391 12.73 1.34 -28.72
C LEU A 391 13.09 0.29 -27.67
N GLU A 392 13.97 0.66 -26.75
CA GLU A 392 14.22 -0.12 -25.54
C GLU A 392 13.05 0.04 -24.56
N VAL A 393 12.48 -1.09 -24.13
CA VAL A 393 11.35 -1.13 -23.19
C VAL A 393 11.66 -2.07 -22.04
N SER A 394 11.43 -1.58 -20.83
CA SER A 394 11.49 -2.37 -19.59
C SER A 394 10.06 -2.63 -19.10
N VAL A 395 9.81 -3.84 -18.60
CA VAL A 395 8.49 -4.26 -18.14
C VAL A 395 8.55 -4.79 -16.71
N GLU A 396 7.47 -4.59 -15.96
CA GLU A 396 7.26 -5.08 -14.59
C GLU A 396 5.87 -5.72 -14.50
N GLY A 397 5.77 -6.90 -13.87
CA GLY A 397 4.55 -7.72 -13.82
C GLY A 397 4.68 -9.02 -14.63
N PRO A 398 3.57 -9.66 -15.01
CA PRO A 398 2.18 -9.22 -14.90
C PRO A 398 1.61 -9.27 -13.48
N TYR A 399 0.77 -8.30 -13.12
CA TYR A 399 -0.01 -8.29 -11.88
C TYR A 399 -1.48 -8.49 -12.21
N GLY A 400 -2.14 -9.48 -11.63
CA GLY A 400 -3.53 -9.75 -11.97
C GLY A 400 -4.25 -10.61 -10.94
N PRO A 401 -5.53 -10.89 -11.18
CA PRO A 401 -6.30 -11.76 -10.30
C PRO A 401 -5.70 -13.16 -10.31
N THR A 402 -5.84 -13.88 -9.18
CA THR A 402 -5.39 -15.27 -9.05
C THR A 402 -6.28 -16.25 -9.79
N SER A 403 -7.51 -15.88 -10.17
CA SER A 403 -8.42 -16.74 -10.94
C SER A 403 -9.41 -15.97 -11.82
N SER A 404 -9.84 -16.62 -12.90
CA SER A 404 -10.82 -16.14 -13.86
C SER A 404 -12.26 -16.33 -13.36
N HIS A 405 -12.68 -15.50 -12.40
CA HIS A 405 -14.03 -15.58 -11.81
C HIS A 405 -15.18 -15.42 -12.82
N PHE A 406 -14.95 -14.74 -13.94
CA PHE A 406 -15.98 -14.49 -14.95
C PHE A 406 -16.48 -15.79 -15.63
N LEU A 407 -15.66 -16.82 -15.73
CA LEU A 407 -16.03 -18.13 -16.32
C LEU A 407 -17.06 -18.91 -15.46
N ARG A 408 -17.29 -18.50 -14.20
CA ARG A 408 -18.22 -19.19 -13.30
C ARG A 408 -19.69 -18.79 -13.50
N HIS A 409 -19.96 -17.80 -14.36
CA HIS A 409 -21.30 -17.25 -14.55
C HIS A 409 -21.90 -17.77 -15.85
N GLU A 410 -23.21 -18.02 -15.87
CA GLU A 410 -23.91 -18.51 -17.06
C GLU A 410 -24.12 -17.42 -18.13
N LEU A 411 -24.21 -16.15 -17.72
CA LEU A 411 -24.42 -15.00 -18.60
C LEU A 411 -23.45 -13.87 -18.22
N LEU A 412 -22.74 -13.32 -19.20
CA LEU A 412 -21.77 -12.25 -18.98
C LEU A 412 -22.13 -10.97 -19.75
N VAL A 413 -22.49 -9.91 -19.04
CA VAL A 413 -22.75 -8.59 -19.64
C VAL A 413 -21.52 -7.69 -19.46
N LEU A 414 -20.84 -7.38 -20.58
CA LEU A 414 -19.63 -6.54 -20.60
C LEU A 414 -19.97 -5.11 -21.06
N VAL A 415 -19.91 -4.14 -20.14
CA VAL A 415 -20.14 -2.72 -20.44
C VAL A 415 -18.84 -1.94 -20.32
N SER A 416 -18.34 -1.36 -21.43
CA SER A 416 -17.10 -0.59 -21.44
C SER A 416 -17.30 0.80 -22.05
N GLY A 417 -16.46 1.74 -21.64
CA GLY A 417 -16.37 3.07 -22.22
C GLY A 417 -14.92 3.45 -22.50
N GLY A 418 -14.63 3.90 -23.73
CA GLY A 418 -13.31 4.40 -24.12
C GLY A 418 -12.20 3.34 -23.99
N SER A 419 -11.10 3.68 -23.31
CA SER A 419 -9.98 2.76 -23.10
C SER A 419 -10.30 1.60 -22.14
N GLY A 420 -11.44 1.64 -21.45
CA GLY A 420 -11.90 0.57 -20.56
C GLY A 420 -12.27 -0.74 -21.27
N ILE A 421 -12.17 -0.81 -22.60
CA ILE A 421 -12.36 -2.04 -23.40
C ILE A 421 -11.19 -3.02 -23.27
N THR A 422 -9.98 -2.56 -22.94
CA THR A 422 -8.77 -3.41 -22.92
C THR A 422 -8.85 -4.67 -22.05
N PRO A 423 -9.44 -4.66 -20.84
CA PRO A 423 -9.58 -5.88 -20.05
C PRO A 423 -10.55 -6.86 -20.70
N PHE A 424 -11.58 -6.35 -21.41
CA PHE A 424 -12.59 -7.18 -22.06
C PHE A 424 -12.05 -7.88 -23.29
N ILE A 425 -11.11 -7.27 -24.01
CA ILE A 425 -10.42 -7.95 -25.13
C ILE A 425 -9.73 -9.22 -24.62
N SER A 426 -9.05 -9.14 -23.46
CA SER A 426 -8.40 -10.30 -22.84
C SER A 426 -9.43 -11.35 -22.38
N ILE A 427 -10.54 -10.92 -21.78
CA ILE A 427 -11.64 -11.83 -21.39
C ILE A 427 -12.25 -12.55 -22.60
N ILE A 428 -12.57 -11.81 -23.67
CA ILE A 428 -13.18 -12.36 -24.88
C ILE A 428 -12.25 -13.37 -25.54
N ARG A 429 -10.94 -13.07 -25.63
CA ARG A 429 -9.94 -14.02 -26.14
C ARG A 429 -9.88 -15.29 -25.31
N GLU A 430 -9.97 -15.17 -23.99
CA GLU A 430 -10.02 -16.34 -23.11
C GLU A 430 -11.28 -17.18 -23.33
N ILE A 431 -12.45 -16.54 -23.44
CA ILE A 431 -13.72 -17.23 -23.71
C ILE A 431 -13.67 -17.98 -25.06
N ILE A 432 -13.06 -17.39 -26.09
CA ILE A 432 -12.87 -18.05 -27.39
C ILE A 432 -12.04 -19.32 -27.22
N VAL A 433 -10.94 -19.28 -26.47
CA VAL A 433 -10.11 -20.48 -26.21
C VAL A 433 -10.88 -21.53 -25.42
N GLU A 434 -11.61 -21.14 -24.37
CA GLU A 434 -12.40 -22.08 -23.57
C GLU A 434 -13.54 -22.71 -24.37
N SER A 435 -14.14 -21.96 -25.30
CA SER A 435 -15.20 -22.46 -26.20
C SER A 435 -14.70 -23.52 -27.18
N THR A 436 -13.40 -23.55 -27.47
CA THR A 436 -12.79 -24.56 -28.35
C THR A 436 -12.47 -25.87 -27.61
N LYS A 437 -12.50 -25.88 -26.27
CA LYS A 437 -12.27 -27.08 -25.46
C LYS A 437 -13.57 -27.89 -25.34
N GLN A 438 -13.49 -29.20 -25.57
CA GLN A 438 -14.62 -30.10 -25.37
C GLN A 438 -15.04 -30.13 -23.89
N ASN A 439 -16.35 -30.04 -23.61
CA ASN A 439 -17.00 -30.08 -22.29
C ASN A 439 -16.89 -28.83 -21.38
N CYS A 440 -16.48 -27.66 -21.88
CA CYS A 440 -16.51 -26.43 -21.09
C CYS A 440 -17.83 -25.65 -21.26
N GLN A 441 -18.54 -25.41 -20.15
CA GLN A 441 -19.62 -24.43 -20.12
C GLN A 441 -19.01 -23.03 -20.12
N VAL A 442 -19.08 -22.34 -21.27
CA VAL A 442 -18.73 -20.93 -21.37
C VAL A 442 -19.95 -20.05 -21.10
N PRO A 443 -19.76 -18.86 -20.50
CA PRO A 443 -20.84 -17.89 -20.35
C PRO A 443 -21.46 -17.54 -21.71
N ARG A 444 -22.79 -17.42 -21.76
CA ARG A 444 -23.52 -16.89 -22.92
C ARG A 444 -23.31 -15.39 -23.08
#